data_AF-D4JUN8-F1
#
_entry.id   AF-D4JUN8-F1
#
_cell.length_a   1.000
_cell.length_b   1.000
_cell.length_c   1.000
_cell.angle_alpha   90.00
_cell.angle_beta   90.00
_cell.angle_gamma   90.00
#
_symmetry.space_group_name_H-M   'P 1'
#
loop_
_entity.id
_entity.type
_entity.pdbx_description
1 polymer ?
#
loop_
_entity_poly.entity_id
_entity_poly.type
_entity_poly.pdbx_seq_one_letter_code
_entity_poly.pdbx_strand_id
1 'polypeptide(L)'
;MMAIEKEGIYFMYELNYGMLCANFSEVLDYCFKNSDSFSMITTLKKPYKTNLPICVHDNIIECWKNCLINLKPDIKKWPGTETRSNHKAMLIYNAKKFRRTYRDIPNFFLAIEQNLPEDICFYRDGEVWLYTVTHERSATMVSSTSLDFDFLKSYFI
;
A
#
# COMPACT_ATOMS: atom_id res chain seq x y z
N MET A 1 16.27 15.76 4.40
CA MET A 1 16.09 15.10 3.08
C MET A 1 17.44 14.50 2.71
N MET A 2 17.57 13.17 2.73
CA MET A 2 18.80 12.47 2.31
C MET A 2 18.46 11.62 1.08
N ALA A 3 18.77 12.14 -0.11
CA ALA A 3 18.86 11.34 -1.31
C ALA A 3 20.31 10.84 -1.42
N ILE A 4 20.51 9.54 -1.59
CA ILE A 4 21.83 8.99 -1.93
C ILE A 4 21.88 8.94 -3.45
N GLU A 5 22.55 9.93 -4.07
CA GLU A 5 22.73 9.99 -5.51
C GLU A 5 23.90 9.09 -5.94
N LYS A 6 23.61 8.11 -6.81
CA LYS A 6 24.60 7.47 -7.69
C LYS A 6 23.94 7.31 -9.04
N GLU A 7 24.43 8.04 -10.03
CA GLU A 7 24.11 7.97 -11.47
C GLU A 7 22.73 7.39 -11.83
N GLY A 8 21.72 8.27 -11.90
CA GLY A 8 20.46 8.00 -12.62
C GLY A 8 19.48 7.01 -12.01
N ILE A 9 19.77 6.41 -10.85
CA ILE A 9 18.87 5.46 -10.17
C ILE A 9 18.76 5.86 -8.70
N TYR A 10 17.59 6.39 -8.32
CA TYR A 10 17.28 6.71 -6.93
C TYR A 10 16.74 5.44 -6.24
N PHE A 11 17.56 4.83 -5.38
CA PHE A 11 17.30 3.52 -4.78
C PHE A 11 16.36 3.53 -3.56
N MET A 12 16.15 4.68 -2.92
CA MET A 12 15.18 4.82 -1.85
C MET A 12 14.91 6.30 -1.56
N TYR A 13 13.64 6.67 -1.40
CA TYR A 13 13.20 8.01 -1.11
C TYR A 13 12.09 8.00 -0.05
N GLU A 14 12.34 8.65 1.08
CA GLU A 14 11.34 8.84 2.13
C GLU A 14 10.41 10.00 1.79
N LEU A 15 9.11 9.72 1.81
CA LEU A 15 8.06 10.68 1.50
C LEU A 15 7.57 11.37 2.78
N ASN A 16 7.23 12.66 2.68
CA ASN A 16 6.56 13.34 3.78
C ASN A 16 5.13 12.77 3.94
N TYR A 17 4.95 11.95 4.98
CA TYR A 17 3.68 11.26 5.22
C TYR A 17 2.50 12.21 5.40
N GLY A 18 2.70 13.39 6.00
CA GLY A 18 1.66 14.40 6.16
C GLY A 18 1.15 14.93 4.83
N MET A 19 2.07 15.20 3.89
CA MET A 19 1.72 15.64 2.53
C MET A 19 1.05 14.52 1.72
N LEU A 20 1.46 13.27 1.96
CA LEU A 20 0.83 12.07 1.42
C LEU A 20 -0.64 11.99 1.83
N CYS A 21 -0.92 12.18 3.14
CA CYS A 21 -2.29 12.20 3.65
C CYS A 21 -3.09 13.39 3.09
N ALA A 22 -2.49 14.58 2.99
CA ALA A 22 -3.17 15.79 2.53
C ALA A 22 -3.55 15.73 1.04
N ASN A 23 -2.72 15.08 0.21
CA ASN A 23 -2.90 14.97 -1.24
C ASN A 23 -3.25 13.53 -1.67
N PHE A 24 -3.95 12.78 -0.81
CA PHE A 24 -4.09 11.34 -0.97
C PHE A 24 -4.78 10.95 -2.28
N SER A 25 -5.73 11.75 -2.76
CA SER A 25 -6.50 11.45 -3.97
C SER A 25 -5.58 11.40 -5.19
N GLU A 26 -4.77 12.44 -5.37
CA GLU A 26 -3.83 12.60 -6.47
C GLU A 26 -2.72 11.55 -6.39
N VAL A 27 -2.19 11.31 -5.17
CA VAL A 27 -1.13 10.33 -4.96
C VAL A 27 -1.63 8.91 -5.22
N LEU A 28 -2.79 8.54 -4.70
CA LEU A 28 -3.35 7.21 -4.94
C LEU A 28 -3.70 7.01 -6.42
N ASP A 29 -4.28 8.01 -7.10
CA ASP A 29 -4.55 7.90 -8.54
C ASP A 29 -3.26 7.65 -9.34
N TYR A 30 -2.21 8.42 -9.01
CA TYR A 30 -0.89 8.24 -9.60
C TYR A 30 -0.32 6.84 -9.30
N CYS A 31 -0.43 6.38 -8.06
CA CYS A 31 0.07 5.07 -7.68
C CYS A 31 -0.66 3.95 -8.40
N PHE A 32 -2.00 3.97 -8.47
CA PHE A 32 -2.76 2.94 -9.19
C PHE A 32 -2.53 2.97 -10.70
N LYS A 33 -2.31 4.16 -11.28
CA LYS A 33 -2.03 4.30 -12.71
C LYS A 33 -0.69 3.66 -13.09
N ASN A 34 0.30 3.78 -12.21
CA ASN A 34 1.68 3.37 -12.48
C ASN A 34 2.11 2.11 -11.72
N SER A 35 1.15 1.28 -11.28
CA SER A 35 1.39 -0.02 -10.66
C SER A 35 0.57 -1.12 -11.35
N ASP A 36 1.01 -2.36 -11.20
CA ASP A 36 0.28 -3.53 -11.67
C ASP A 36 -0.67 -4.05 -10.59
N SER A 37 -0.21 -4.02 -9.34
CA SER A 37 -0.94 -4.45 -8.17
C SER A 37 -0.61 -3.60 -6.96
N PHE A 38 -1.44 -3.71 -5.94
CA PHE A 38 -1.14 -3.19 -4.61
C PHE A 38 -1.57 -4.21 -3.56
N SER A 39 -0.94 -4.14 -2.40
CA SER A 39 -1.34 -4.93 -1.24
C SER A 39 -1.66 -4.07 -0.04
N MET A 40 -2.45 -4.62 0.87
CA MET A 40 -2.63 -4.07 2.22
C MET A 40 -2.64 -5.22 3.22
N ILE A 41 -2.43 -4.89 4.49
CA ILE A 41 -2.28 -5.83 5.59
C ILE A 41 -3.51 -5.77 6.47
N THR A 42 -4.18 -6.91 6.64
CA THR A 42 -5.26 -7.07 7.60
C THR A 42 -4.86 -8.04 8.69
N THR A 43 -5.65 -8.06 9.77
CA THR A 43 -5.50 -9.02 10.86
C THR A 43 -6.55 -10.12 10.70
N LEU A 44 -6.17 -11.37 10.97
CA LEU A 44 -7.07 -12.52 11.05
C LEU A 44 -7.86 -12.49 12.36
N LYS A 45 -9.13 -12.90 12.31
CA LYS A 45 -10.01 -13.07 13.46
C LYS A 45 -10.16 -14.55 13.81
N LYS A 46 -10.47 -14.82 15.08
CA LYS A 46 -10.86 -16.17 15.51
C LYS A 46 -12.23 -16.54 14.91
N PRO A 47 -12.46 -17.83 14.59
CA PRO A 47 -11.50 -18.94 14.62
C PRO A 47 -10.44 -18.86 13.50
N TYR A 48 -9.17 -19.08 13.84
CA TYR A 48 -8.04 -18.94 12.89
C TYR A 48 -7.87 -20.13 11.94
N LYS A 49 -8.48 -21.28 12.24
CA LYS A 49 -8.36 -22.52 11.46
C LYS A 49 -9.70 -22.85 10.82
N THR A 50 -10.05 -22.08 9.80
CA THR A 50 -11.23 -22.29 8.96
C THR A 50 -10.79 -22.43 7.51
N ASN A 51 -11.61 -23.11 6.68
CA ASN A 51 -11.32 -23.24 5.25
C ASN A 51 -11.26 -21.87 4.54
N LEU A 52 -11.95 -20.87 5.08
CA LEU A 52 -11.90 -19.48 4.64
C LEU A 52 -11.44 -18.60 5.82
N PRO A 53 -10.31 -17.89 5.70
CA PRO A 53 -9.84 -17.02 6.77
C PRO A 53 -10.83 -15.88 7.01
N ILE A 54 -11.13 -15.61 8.29
CA ILE A 54 -11.95 -14.48 8.70
C ILE A 54 -11.01 -13.31 8.99
N CYS A 55 -11.25 -12.13 8.41
CA CYS A 55 -10.41 -10.96 8.61
C CYS A 55 -11.13 -9.87 9.41
N VAL A 56 -10.34 -9.00 10.06
CA VAL A 56 -10.87 -7.81 10.73
C VAL A 56 -11.72 -6.96 9.78
N HIS A 57 -11.25 -6.83 8.53
CA HIS A 57 -11.80 -5.95 7.52
C HIS A 57 -12.58 -6.69 6.41
N ASP A 58 -13.25 -7.81 6.70
CA ASP A 58 -14.01 -8.58 5.70
C ASP A 58 -15.03 -7.73 4.92
N ASN A 59 -15.68 -6.77 5.58
CA ASN A 59 -16.60 -5.84 4.91
C ASN A 59 -15.92 -5.04 3.77
N ILE A 60 -14.68 -4.60 4.02
CA ILE A 60 -13.88 -3.87 3.03
C ILE A 60 -13.41 -4.79 1.91
N ILE A 61 -12.98 -6.01 2.26
CA ILE A 61 -12.59 -7.04 1.29
C ILE A 61 -13.76 -7.36 0.35
N GLU A 62 -14.97 -7.50 0.90
CA GLU A 62 -16.19 -7.80 0.12
C GLU A 62 -16.53 -6.66 -0.86
N CYS A 63 -16.42 -5.40 -0.42
CA CYS A 63 -16.61 -4.23 -1.29
C CYS A 63 -15.66 -4.25 -2.50
N TRP A 64 -14.45 -4.78 -2.34
CA TRP A 64 -13.38 -4.78 -3.34
C TRP A 64 -13.07 -6.15 -3.94
N LYS A 65 -13.90 -7.16 -3.66
CA LYS A 65 -13.65 -8.56 -4.04
C LYS A 65 -13.39 -8.75 -5.53
N ASN A 66 -14.03 -7.94 -6.37
CA ASN A 66 -13.90 -8.01 -7.83
C ASN A 66 -12.49 -7.67 -8.30
N CYS A 67 -11.70 -6.97 -7.49
CA CYS A 67 -10.32 -6.60 -7.79
C CYS A 67 -9.30 -7.43 -7.00
N LEU A 68 -9.74 -8.26 -6.05
CA LEU A 68 -8.86 -9.10 -5.23
C LEU A 68 -8.27 -10.21 -6.11
N ILE A 69 -6.94 -10.25 -6.19
CA ILE A 69 -6.17 -11.28 -6.89
C ILE A 69 -5.88 -12.44 -5.93
N ASN A 70 -5.47 -12.12 -4.70
CA ASN A 70 -5.01 -13.12 -3.75
C ASN A 70 -5.17 -12.63 -2.30
N LEU A 71 -5.39 -13.57 -1.39
CA LEU A 71 -5.33 -13.38 0.06
C LEU A 71 -4.32 -14.37 0.61
N LYS A 72 -3.21 -13.87 1.16
CA LYS A 72 -2.16 -14.70 1.78
C LYS A 72 -2.29 -14.63 3.30
N PRO A 73 -2.83 -15.65 3.98
CA PRO A 73 -2.88 -15.69 5.44
C PRO A 73 -1.50 -15.95 6.05
N ASP A 74 -1.38 -15.78 7.36
CA ASP A 74 -0.23 -16.14 8.21
C ASP A 74 1.12 -15.55 7.77
N ILE A 75 1.10 -14.35 7.17
CA ILE A 75 2.32 -13.65 6.78
C ILE A 75 3.07 -13.12 8.02
N LYS A 76 4.40 -13.03 7.90
CA LYS A 76 5.27 -12.47 8.94
C LYS A 76 6.13 -11.30 8.48
N LYS A 77 6.23 -11.09 7.17
CA LYS A 77 7.07 -10.08 6.56
C LYS A 77 6.34 -9.46 5.38
N TRP A 78 6.45 -8.15 5.27
CA TRP A 78 6.03 -7.35 4.11
C TRP A 78 6.95 -6.13 4.02
N PRO A 79 6.89 -5.34 2.94
CA PRO A 79 7.77 -4.18 2.78
C PRO A 79 7.67 -3.24 3.98
N GLY A 80 8.82 -2.96 4.61
CA GLY A 80 8.92 -2.09 5.78
C GLY A 80 8.63 -2.74 7.13
N THR A 81 8.18 -4.00 7.22
CA THR A 81 7.81 -4.60 8.51
C THR A 81 8.03 -6.11 8.60
N GLU A 82 8.54 -6.55 9.74
CA GLU A 82 8.58 -7.95 10.16
C GLU A 82 7.90 -8.08 11.53
N THR A 83 7.02 -9.07 11.68
CA THR A 83 6.25 -9.29 12.91
C THR A 83 6.40 -10.71 13.44
N ARG A 84 6.24 -10.85 14.76
CA ARG A 84 6.10 -12.14 15.44
C ARG A 84 4.65 -12.64 15.47
N SER A 85 3.68 -11.81 15.07
CA SER A 85 2.27 -12.21 15.01
C SER A 85 2.04 -13.26 13.92
N ASN A 86 1.25 -14.29 14.23
CA ASN A 86 0.80 -15.30 13.26
C ASN A 86 -0.62 -14.99 12.76
N HIS A 87 -1.09 -13.75 12.88
CA HIS A 87 -2.48 -13.39 12.62
C HIS A 87 -2.57 -12.24 11.61
N LYS A 88 -1.58 -12.09 10.73
CA LYS A 88 -1.62 -11.09 9.66
C LYS A 88 -1.90 -11.78 8.33
N ALA A 89 -2.63 -11.09 7.47
CA ALA A 89 -2.92 -11.53 6.11
C ALA A 89 -2.65 -10.39 5.12
N MET A 90 -2.09 -10.74 3.96
CA MET A 90 -1.87 -9.82 2.86
C MET A 90 -3.02 -9.94 1.87
N LEU A 91 -3.67 -8.82 1.58
CA LEU A 91 -4.68 -8.69 0.55
C LEU A 91 -3.99 -8.11 -0.68
N ILE A 92 -4.04 -8.77 -1.83
CA ILE A 92 -3.40 -8.31 -3.07
C ILE A 92 -4.48 -8.02 -4.10
N TYR A 93 -4.48 -6.82 -4.64
CA TYR A 93 -5.48 -6.32 -5.58
C TYR A 93 -4.86 -5.92 -6.93
N ASN A 94 -5.64 -6.01 -7.99
CA ASN A 94 -5.28 -5.50 -9.31
C ASN A 94 -5.44 -3.97 -9.35
N ALA A 95 -4.34 -3.23 -9.45
CA ALA A 95 -4.36 -1.77 -9.37
C ALA A 95 -5.15 -1.12 -10.52
N LYS A 96 -4.91 -1.56 -11.76
CA LYS A 96 -5.55 -1.03 -12.97
C LYS A 96 -7.07 -1.26 -12.95
N LYS A 97 -7.52 -2.44 -12.53
CA LYS A 97 -8.95 -2.76 -12.37
C LYS A 97 -9.56 -1.96 -11.23
N PHE A 98 -8.88 -1.86 -10.09
CA PHE A 98 -9.34 -1.12 -8.91
C PHE A 98 -9.60 0.34 -9.25
N ARG A 99 -8.63 1.03 -9.86
CA ARG A 99 -8.73 2.42 -10.32
C ARG A 99 -9.91 2.67 -11.27
N ARG A 100 -10.21 1.72 -12.16
CA ARG A 100 -11.33 1.84 -13.10
C ARG A 100 -12.69 1.59 -12.45
N THR A 101 -12.71 0.79 -11.40
CA THR A 101 -13.94 0.32 -10.75
C THR A 101 -14.40 1.25 -9.64
N TYR A 102 -13.46 1.75 -8.83
CA TYR A 102 -13.75 2.55 -7.65
C TYR A 102 -13.26 3.98 -7.86
N ARG A 103 -14.19 4.94 -7.90
CA ARG A 103 -13.89 6.37 -8.07
C ARG A 103 -13.70 7.07 -6.73
N ASP A 104 -14.56 6.73 -5.76
CA ASP A 104 -14.50 7.28 -4.42
C ASP A 104 -13.81 6.27 -3.51
N ILE A 105 -12.54 6.52 -3.23
CA ILE A 105 -11.71 5.66 -2.38
C ILE A 105 -11.33 6.42 -1.10
N PRO A 106 -11.21 5.71 0.04
CA PRO A 106 -10.81 6.33 1.28
C PRO A 106 -9.31 6.66 1.28
N ASN A 107 -8.88 7.42 2.28
CA ASN A 107 -7.46 7.74 2.44
C ASN A 107 -6.74 6.56 3.09
N PHE A 108 -6.09 5.73 2.28
CA PHE A 108 -5.33 4.56 2.76
C PHE A 108 -4.13 4.92 3.64
N PHE A 109 -3.69 6.17 3.64
CA PHE A 109 -2.63 6.65 4.52
C PHE A 109 -3.14 7.00 5.94
N LEU A 110 -4.46 6.92 6.17
CA LEU A 110 -5.10 7.07 7.48
C LEU A 110 -5.82 5.78 7.88
N ALA A 111 -5.19 4.63 7.62
CA ALA A 111 -5.84 3.33 7.74
C ALA A 111 -6.33 3.03 9.16
N ILE A 112 -5.56 3.39 10.20
CA ILE A 112 -5.96 3.17 11.60
C ILE A 112 -7.18 4.03 11.94
N GLU A 113 -7.15 5.31 11.57
CA GLU A 113 -8.20 6.28 11.86
C GLU A 113 -9.50 5.96 11.11
N GLN A 114 -9.40 5.33 9.94
CA GLN A 114 -10.54 4.98 9.09
C GLN A 114 -10.94 3.49 9.19
N ASN A 115 -10.31 2.73 10.08
CA ASN A 115 -10.55 1.29 10.25
C ASN A 115 -10.45 0.52 8.92
N LEU A 116 -9.34 0.73 8.21
CA LEU A 116 -8.98 0.09 6.95
C LEU A 116 -7.80 -0.87 7.17
N PRO A 117 -7.56 -1.81 6.24
CA PRO A 117 -6.30 -2.54 6.17
C PRO A 117 -5.09 -1.59 6.15
N GLU A 118 -4.06 -1.94 6.91
CA GLU A 118 -2.86 -1.13 7.14
C GLU A 118 -1.80 -1.38 6.04
N ASP A 119 -0.71 -0.60 6.08
CA ASP A 119 0.53 -0.84 5.34
C ASP A 119 0.31 -1.07 3.83
N ILE A 120 -0.27 -0.08 3.16
CA ILE A 120 -0.46 -0.14 1.71
C ILE A 120 0.89 -0.18 0.98
N CYS A 121 1.01 -1.08 0.02
CA CYS A 121 2.20 -1.26 -0.81
C CYS A 121 1.81 -1.38 -2.28
N PHE A 122 2.50 -0.66 -3.17
CA PHE A 122 2.31 -0.69 -4.61
C PHE A 122 3.46 -1.41 -5.29
N TYR A 123 3.13 -2.23 -6.28
CA TYR A 123 4.07 -3.01 -7.06
C TYR A 123 4.07 -2.57 -8.52
N ARG A 124 5.26 -2.29 -9.06
CA ARG A 124 5.47 -1.92 -10.47
C ARG A 124 6.45 -2.93 -11.07
N ASP A 125 6.04 -3.55 -12.18
CA ASP A 125 6.82 -4.61 -12.84
C ASP A 125 7.12 -5.80 -11.90
N GLY A 126 6.19 -6.07 -10.98
CA GLY A 126 6.31 -7.14 -9.97
C GLY A 126 7.15 -6.78 -8.74
N GLU A 127 7.84 -5.64 -8.75
CA GLU A 127 8.74 -5.21 -7.67
C GLU A 127 8.09 -4.14 -6.78
N VAL A 128 8.55 -4.06 -5.52
CA VAL A 128 8.09 -3.03 -4.58
C VAL A 128 8.48 -1.65 -5.10
N TRP A 129 7.49 -0.78 -5.26
CA TRP A 129 7.71 0.57 -5.76
C TRP A 129 7.46 1.63 -4.69
N LEU A 130 6.33 1.56 -3.97
CA LEU A 130 6.01 2.43 -2.84
C LEU A 130 5.37 1.61 -1.73
N TYR A 131 5.79 1.79 -0.49
CA TYR A 131 5.13 1.18 0.66
C TYR A 131 5.01 2.14 1.83
N THR A 132 4.03 1.90 2.69
CA THR A 132 3.85 2.62 3.95
C THR A 132 4.01 1.70 5.14
N VAL A 133 4.49 2.24 6.26
CA VAL A 133 4.37 1.62 7.57
C VAL A 133 3.45 2.51 8.42
N THR A 134 2.18 2.12 8.51
CA THR A 134 1.09 2.98 9.02
C THR A 134 1.34 3.41 10.46
N HIS A 135 1.76 2.49 11.33
CA HIS A 135 2.02 2.78 12.74
C HIS A 135 3.24 3.68 12.96
N GLU A 136 4.18 3.69 12.04
CA GLU A 136 5.35 4.61 12.05
C GLU A 136 5.06 5.93 11.34
N ARG A 137 3.91 6.05 10.64
CA ARG A 137 3.56 7.16 9.75
C ARG A 137 4.71 7.45 8.78
N SER A 138 5.24 6.40 8.17
CA SER A 138 6.34 6.47 7.20
C SER A 138 5.90 5.93 5.85
N ALA A 139 6.51 6.46 4.79
CA ALA A 139 6.28 6.03 3.43
C ALA A 139 7.57 6.14 2.62
N THR A 140 7.85 5.11 1.84
CA THR A 140 9.12 4.96 1.13
C THR A 140 8.87 4.52 -0.29
N MET A 141 9.54 5.19 -1.24
CA MET A 141 9.61 4.79 -2.64
C MET A 141 11.00 4.20 -2.92
N VAL A 142 11.09 3.02 -3.56
CA VAL A 142 12.36 2.27 -3.68
C VAL A 142 12.91 2.31 -5.11
N SER A 143 12.05 2.15 -6.11
CA SER A 143 12.45 2.10 -7.52
C SER A 143 11.93 3.31 -8.29
N SER A 144 12.31 4.51 -7.83
CA SER A 144 11.79 5.78 -8.34
C SER A 144 12.46 6.24 -9.64
N THR A 145 11.65 6.71 -10.58
CA THR A 145 12.07 7.29 -11.86
C THR A 145 12.03 8.83 -11.80
N SER A 146 12.64 9.51 -12.77
CA SER A 146 12.54 10.98 -12.87
C SER A 146 11.09 11.48 -12.95
N LEU A 147 10.21 10.74 -13.63
CA LEU A 147 8.77 11.06 -13.70
C LEU A 147 8.08 10.94 -12.34
N ASP A 148 8.51 10.00 -11.49
CA ASP A 148 8.01 9.88 -10.12
C ASP A 148 8.46 11.10 -9.30
N PHE A 149 9.71 11.53 -9.45
CA PHE A 149 10.20 12.74 -8.78
C PHE A 149 9.47 14.00 -9.21
N ASP A 150 9.23 14.18 -10.50
CA ASP A 150 8.54 15.37 -11.00
C ASP A 150 7.09 15.43 -10.50
N PHE A 151 6.42 14.27 -10.40
CA PHE A 151 5.14 14.15 -9.70
C PHE A 151 5.29 14.56 -8.23
N LEU A 152 6.23 13.97 -7.49
CA LEU A 152 6.43 14.26 -6.08
C LEU A 152 6.77 15.73 -5.80
N LYS A 153 7.59 16.38 -6.64
CA LYS A 153 7.89 17.81 -6.51
C LYS A 153 6.64 18.69 -6.50
N SER A 154 5.59 18.28 -7.21
CA SER A 154 4.36 19.05 -7.31
C SER A 154 3.51 19.02 -6.03
N TYR A 155 3.78 18.08 -5.11
CA TYR A 155 2.95 17.84 -3.92
C TYR A 155 3.74 17.78 -2.61
N PHE A 156 5.07 17.65 -2.65
CA PHE A 156 5.91 17.38 -1.48
C PHE A 156 7.06 18.37 -1.29
N ILE A 157 7.20 19.36 -2.19
CA ILE A 157 8.15 20.49 -2.11
C ILE A 157 7.34 21.78 -2.25
#